data_AF-A0A090E2I1-F1
#
_entry.id   AF-A0A090E2I1-F1
#
_cell.length_a   1.000
_cell.length_b   1.000
_cell.length_c   1.000
_cell.angle_alpha   90.00
_cell.angle_beta   90.00
_cell.angle_gamma   90.00
#
_symmetry.space_group_name_H-M   'P 1'
#
loop_
_entity.id
_entity.type
_entity.pdbx_description
1 polymer ?
#
loop_
_entity_poly.entity_id
_entity_poly.type
_entity_poly.pdbx_seq_one_letter_code
_entity_poly.pdbx_strand_id
1 'polypeptide(L)'
;MTSAAGQNREIEQLRKLLFQTEAARLEALGADVLLLQQYIGSPERLETATADILVAALERAEVVRPRELANVIAPSVVSAIRSEIRNSRDLMVDALYPITGRLVSAAVANAFKELVARLEQRLNALTSTELWIGRIKSLATGRPISEFVLANASPPRVNRLLMIERGNGRLVADWKRDETSDERADLLSAMVAAILEFSVQALAGEGNLQQLDFGGREIVLRASPRFILAAECIGPLRPIDNARINSLFFDTIESMDGGKDCDAATLASLATSIEADPAAEPKPRRGGKVALFVLAALVAAGLAWLASVYWSRTMLERRTNDALQELAGKEPLLETFPLRLDFDHRNRSVSVSGIEPSQVRTAPLIDALAKAAAPYQVVGRIGVVPGMEQSAALRADIDALRQSVTGLQAGIDDNRRAIAELQQSLVGLRKSAGETGEALAGQRQSLAGLQARIDRTRGPSQEELQSLAGLRAGIDEIRAAMAEEAKTRNQQYEAVRSIADSPAERLDRFMASTAIFFGTNDAFADDKQAEQQIQDLAGLLAGNDLRIRIVGHADDTGTESTNRVVARKRADQVVRKLVSLGIEPSRLFVVSRSSSVPISDVPSEGNRRVTFENVFQAERLQ
;
A
#
# COMPACT_ATOMS: atom_id res chain seq x y z
N MET A 1 85.97 -58.49 52.50
CA MET A 1 84.88 -58.05 51.57
C MET A 1 83.55 -58.75 51.81
N THR A 2 83.44 -59.72 52.73
CA THR A 2 82.20 -60.48 53.01
C THR A 2 81.28 -59.86 54.08
N SER A 3 81.76 -59.04 55.01
CA SER A 3 80.88 -58.39 56.02
C SER A 3 80.08 -57.21 55.45
N ALA A 4 80.63 -56.49 54.47
CA ALA A 4 79.94 -55.40 53.79
C ALA A 4 78.72 -55.90 53.00
N ALA A 5 78.79 -57.11 52.44
CA ALA A 5 77.67 -57.73 51.72
C ALA A 5 76.53 -58.19 52.66
N GLY A 6 76.84 -58.57 53.89
CA GLY A 6 75.84 -58.94 54.91
C GLY A 6 75.09 -57.73 55.46
N GLN A 7 75.81 -56.65 55.82
CA GLN A 7 75.20 -55.40 56.27
C GLN A 7 74.32 -54.75 55.20
N ASN A 8 74.71 -54.84 53.92
CA ASN A 8 73.89 -54.30 52.84
C ASN A 8 72.56 -55.06 52.68
N ARG A 9 72.56 -56.39 52.91
CA ARG A 9 71.33 -57.20 52.90
C ARG A 9 70.39 -56.88 54.07
N GLU A 10 70.94 -56.65 55.25
CA GLU A 10 70.15 -56.26 56.44
C GLU A 10 69.55 -54.86 56.26
N ILE A 11 70.31 -53.91 55.72
CA ILE A 11 69.83 -52.57 55.39
C ILE A 11 68.74 -52.63 54.30
N GLU A 12 68.89 -53.48 53.28
CA GLU A 12 67.85 -53.68 52.28
C GLU A 12 66.57 -54.31 52.86
N GLN A 13 66.69 -55.28 53.77
CA GLN A 13 65.53 -55.85 54.48
C GLN A 13 64.83 -54.81 55.35
N LEU A 14 65.59 -53.98 56.08
CA LEU A 14 65.05 -52.91 56.92
C LEU A 14 64.35 -51.84 56.05
N ARG A 15 64.97 -51.46 54.93
CA ARG A 15 64.38 -50.54 53.94
C ARG A 15 63.08 -51.11 53.36
N LYS A 16 63.05 -52.41 53.05
CA LYS A 16 61.85 -53.06 52.53
C LYS A 16 60.73 -53.08 53.58
N LEU A 17 61.03 -53.29 54.86
CA LEU A 17 60.03 -53.30 55.94
C LEU A 17 59.52 -51.89 56.27
N LEU A 18 60.41 -50.89 56.28
CA LEU A 18 60.06 -49.51 56.63
C LEU A 18 59.27 -48.78 55.54
N PHE A 19 59.51 -49.09 54.26
CA PHE A 19 58.90 -48.37 53.12
C PHE A 19 57.86 -49.21 52.34
N GLN A 20 57.44 -50.35 52.88
CA GLN A 20 56.50 -51.25 52.21
C GLN A 20 55.13 -50.59 51.99
N THR A 21 54.66 -49.82 52.97
CA THR A 21 53.38 -49.11 52.90
C THR A 21 53.43 -47.95 51.91
N GLU A 22 54.53 -47.21 51.86
CA GLU A 22 54.78 -46.13 50.91
C GLU A 22 54.92 -46.67 49.49
N ALA A 23 55.61 -47.79 49.30
CA ALA A 23 55.74 -48.46 48.00
C ALA A 23 54.37 -48.92 47.47
N ALA A 24 53.55 -49.56 48.32
CA ALA A 24 52.20 -49.95 47.96
C ALA A 24 51.31 -48.74 47.61
N ARG A 25 51.45 -47.63 48.36
CA ARG A 25 50.71 -46.39 48.08
C ARG A 25 51.14 -45.75 46.76
N LEU A 26 52.44 -45.76 46.44
CA LEU A 26 52.96 -45.25 45.17
C LEU A 26 52.53 -46.12 43.98
N GLU A 27 52.50 -47.44 44.14
CA GLU A 27 51.95 -48.35 43.13
C GLU A 27 50.46 -48.10 42.88
N ALA A 28 49.66 -47.93 43.94
CA ALA A 28 48.25 -47.58 43.82
C ALA A 28 48.04 -46.23 43.13
N LEU A 29 48.81 -45.20 43.52
CA LEU A 29 48.75 -43.88 42.88
C LEU A 29 49.19 -43.95 41.41
N GLY A 30 50.19 -44.77 41.09
CA GLY A 30 50.63 -45.02 39.73
C GLY A 30 49.56 -45.68 38.88
N ALA A 31 48.80 -46.62 39.44
CA ALA A 31 47.65 -47.24 38.77
C ALA A 31 46.53 -46.22 38.50
N ASP A 32 46.20 -45.36 39.47
CA ASP A 32 45.18 -44.31 39.30
C ASP A 32 45.59 -43.28 38.23
N VAL A 33 46.86 -42.88 38.21
CA VAL A 33 47.39 -41.95 37.19
C VAL A 33 47.36 -42.60 35.80
N LEU A 34 47.68 -43.88 35.67
CA LEU A 34 47.59 -44.60 34.40
C LEU A 34 46.14 -44.68 33.90
N LEU A 35 45.18 -44.89 34.80
CA LEU A 35 43.76 -44.92 34.45
C LEU A 35 43.28 -43.53 33.97
N LEU A 36 43.69 -42.45 34.65
CA LEU A 36 43.42 -41.08 34.21
C LEU A 36 44.10 -40.74 32.89
N GLN A 37 45.33 -41.19 32.66
CA GLN A 37 46.02 -41.05 31.37
C GLN A 37 45.35 -41.86 30.25
N GLN A 38 44.71 -42.98 30.57
CA GLN A 38 43.97 -43.75 29.57
C GLN A 38 42.69 -43.01 29.13
N TYR A 39 42.06 -42.28 30.06
CA TYR A 39 40.84 -41.50 29.83
C TYR A 39 41.09 -40.11 29.20
N ILE A 40 42.18 -39.42 29.58
CA ILE A 40 42.45 -38.00 29.23
C ILE A 40 43.72 -37.83 28.40
N GLY A 41 44.61 -38.83 28.34
CA GLY A 41 46.04 -38.64 28.06
C GLY A 41 46.46 -38.26 26.64
N SER A 42 45.54 -37.99 25.70
CA SER A 42 45.89 -37.24 24.48
C SER A 42 44.85 -36.16 24.19
N PRO A 43 45.24 -35.03 23.56
CA PRO A 43 44.32 -33.92 23.26
C PRO A 43 43.08 -34.37 22.50
N GLU A 44 43.22 -35.29 21.54
CA GLU A 44 42.12 -35.81 20.72
C GLU A 44 41.15 -36.68 21.53
N ARG A 45 41.68 -37.44 22.50
CA ARG A 45 40.86 -38.27 23.40
C ARG A 45 40.13 -37.41 24.41
N LEU A 46 40.76 -36.37 24.92
CA LEU A 46 40.11 -35.39 25.77
C LEU A 46 39.01 -34.65 25.02
N GLU A 47 39.25 -34.24 23.77
CA GLU A 47 38.25 -33.62 22.91
C GLU A 47 37.04 -34.55 22.69
N THR A 48 37.30 -35.80 22.32
CA THR A 48 36.25 -36.81 22.11
C THR A 48 35.44 -37.07 23.39
N ALA A 49 36.13 -37.32 24.51
CA ALA A 49 35.47 -37.55 25.80
C ALA A 49 34.66 -36.34 26.25
N THR A 50 35.16 -35.13 26.00
CA THR A 50 34.44 -33.88 26.33
C THR A 50 33.21 -33.71 25.43
N ALA A 51 33.32 -34.00 24.13
CA ALA A 51 32.20 -33.96 23.20
C ALA A 51 31.08 -34.93 23.62
N ASP A 52 31.44 -36.18 23.94
CA ASP A 52 30.48 -37.19 24.42
C ASP A 52 29.80 -36.75 25.73
N ILE A 53 30.57 -36.19 26.66
CA ILE A 53 30.04 -35.64 27.92
C ILE A 53 29.09 -34.48 27.65
N LEU A 54 29.44 -33.56 26.73
CA LEU A 54 28.61 -32.41 26.38
C LEU A 54 27.29 -32.84 25.72
N VAL A 55 27.33 -33.77 24.78
CA VAL A 55 26.12 -34.33 24.14
C VAL A 55 25.23 -34.98 25.19
N ALA A 56 25.76 -35.87 26.01
CA ALA A 56 24.99 -36.54 27.06
C ALA A 56 24.50 -35.57 28.15
N ALA A 57 25.20 -34.45 28.38
CA ALA A 57 24.76 -33.41 29.30
C ALA A 57 23.62 -32.58 28.70
N LEU A 58 23.68 -32.24 27.40
CA LEU A 58 22.63 -31.51 26.69
C LEU A 58 21.35 -32.33 26.56
N GLU A 59 21.45 -33.62 26.18
CA GLU A 59 20.28 -34.53 26.13
C GLU A 59 19.60 -34.66 27.50
N ARG A 60 20.38 -34.78 28.57
CA ARG A 60 19.84 -34.80 29.95
C ARG A 60 19.24 -33.45 30.33
N ALA A 61 19.87 -32.34 29.96
CA ALA A 61 19.35 -31.00 30.24
C ALA A 61 18.05 -30.72 29.47
N GLU A 62 17.90 -31.23 28.26
CA GLU A 62 16.68 -31.13 27.47
C GLU A 62 15.50 -31.83 28.15
N VAL A 63 15.72 -33.02 28.72
CA VAL A 63 14.68 -33.77 29.44
C VAL A 63 14.37 -33.17 30.80
N VAL A 64 15.40 -32.80 31.59
CA VAL A 64 15.24 -32.42 32.99
C VAL A 64 14.91 -30.92 33.14
N ARG A 65 15.46 -30.04 32.29
CA ARG A 65 15.33 -28.58 32.39
C ARG A 65 15.21 -27.89 31.01
N PRO A 66 14.18 -28.22 30.21
CA PRO A 66 14.05 -27.72 28.84
C PRO A 66 14.02 -26.19 28.74
N ARG A 67 13.39 -25.50 29.71
CA ARG A 67 13.28 -24.03 29.71
C ARG A 67 14.61 -23.33 29.98
N GLU A 68 15.41 -23.84 30.91
CA GLU A 68 16.73 -23.27 31.22
C GLU A 68 17.68 -23.45 30.03
N LEU A 69 17.69 -24.65 29.43
CA LEU A 69 18.49 -24.95 28.24
C LEU A 69 18.12 -24.02 27.07
N ALA A 70 16.82 -23.86 26.80
CA ALA A 70 16.33 -22.96 25.76
C ALA A 70 16.77 -21.51 26.00
N ASN A 71 16.70 -21.01 27.24
CA ASN A 71 17.11 -19.64 27.58
C ASN A 71 18.61 -19.39 27.36
N VAL A 72 19.46 -20.40 27.56
CA VAL A 72 20.91 -20.30 27.37
C VAL A 72 21.29 -20.39 25.89
N ILE A 73 20.64 -21.27 25.13
CA ILE A 73 20.97 -21.52 23.72
C ILE A 73 20.33 -20.48 22.78
N ALA A 74 19.11 -20.03 23.07
CA ALA A 74 18.34 -19.15 22.19
C ALA A 74 19.08 -17.87 21.78
N PRO A 75 19.80 -17.14 22.65
CA PRO A 75 20.53 -15.94 22.24
C PRO A 75 21.61 -16.23 21.18
N SER A 76 22.30 -17.37 21.30
CA SER A 76 23.34 -17.78 20.34
C SER A 76 22.73 -18.18 19.00
N VAL A 77 21.65 -18.97 19.02
CA VAL A 77 20.92 -19.37 17.81
C VAL A 77 20.32 -18.17 17.09
N VAL A 78 19.69 -17.23 17.83
CA VAL A 78 19.15 -16.00 17.26
C VAL A 78 20.26 -15.13 16.67
N SER A 79 21.41 -15.03 17.33
CA SER A 79 22.57 -14.32 16.81
C SER A 79 23.10 -14.96 15.52
N ALA A 80 23.23 -16.30 15.51
CA ALA A 80 23.67 -17.07 14.35
C ALA A 80 22.70 -16.91 13.17
N ILE A 81 21.39 -17.06 13.40
CA ILE A 81 20.35 -16.85 12.39
C ILE A 81 20.38 -15.41 11.88
N ARG A 82 20.49 -14.41 12.75
CA ARG A 82 20.55 -13.00 12.35
C ARG A 82 21.80 -12.71 11.52
N SER A 83 22.94 -13.31 11.86
CA SER A 83 24.19 -13.20 11.11
C SER A 83 24.07 -13.88 9.74
N GLU A 84 23.49 -15.08 9.70
CA GLU A 84 23.28 -15.86 8.47
C GLU A 84 22.31 -15.14 7.53
N ILE A 85 21.18 -14.63 8.02
CA ILE A 85 20.24 -13.81 7.23
C ILE A 85 20.91 -12.55 6.67
N ARG A 86 21.82 -11.94 7.43
CA ARG A 86 22.53 -10.73 7.00
C ARG A 86 23.56 -11.05 5.91
N ASN A 87 24.24 -12.17 6.01
CA ASN A 87 25.30 -12.60 5.08
C ASN A 87 24.73 -13.30 3.83
N SER A 88 23.60 -13.98 3.95
CA SER A 88 22.94 -14.71 2.85
C SER A 88 21.90 -13.87 2.11
N ARG A 89 22.00 -12.53 2.18
CA ARG A 89 21.14 -11.59 1.44
C ARG A 89 21.17 -11.84 -0.06
N ASP A 90 22.34 -12.09 -0.63
CA ASP A 90 22.48 -12.25 -2.08
C ASP A 90 21.82 -13.53 -2.60
N LEU A 91 21.93 -14.64 -1.86
CA LEU A 91 21.22 -15.90 -2.15
C LEU A 91 19.70 -15.75 -2.04
N MET A 92 19.21 -14.97 -1.06
CA MET A 92 17.79 -14.66 -0.97
C MET A 92 17.32 -13.77 -2.13
N VAL A 93 18.13 -12.82 -2.59
CA VAL A 93 17.80 -11.99 -3.76
C VAL A 93 17.69 -12.85 -5.02
N ASP A 94 18.63 -13.76 -5.26
CA ASP A 94 18.59 -14.65 -6.43
C ASP A 94 17.40 -15.63 -6.39
N ALA A 95 17.03 -16.12 -5.20
CA ALA A 95 15.87 -16.99 -5.02
C ALA A 95 14.53 -16.25 -5.15
N LEU A 96 14.47 -14.99 -4.68
CA LEU A 96 13.24 -14.19 -4.69
C LEU A 96 13.02 -13.48 -6.02
N TYR A 97 14.06 -13.12 -6.76
CA TYR A 97 13.94 -12.34 -8.00
C TYR A 97 12.94 -12.94 -9.01
N PRO A 98 12.90 -14.27 -9.25
CA PRO A 98 11.89 -14.88 -10.12
C PRO A 98 10.47 -14.83 -9.55
N ILE A 99 10.32 -14.85 -8.22
CA ILE A 99 9.03 -14.81 -7.53
C ILE A 99 8.50 -13.36 -7.52
N THR A 100 9.33 -12.41 -7.11
CA THR A 100 9.01 -10.98 -7.13
C THR A 100 8.77 -10.51 -8.56
N GLY A 101 9.55 -10.98 -9.54
CA GLY A 101 9.33 -10.71 -10.95
C GLY A 101 7.95 -11.17 -11.43
N ARG A 102 7.56 -12.43 -11.13
CA ARG A 102 6.22 -12.95 -11.48
C ARG A 102 5.10 -12.19 -10.77
N LEU A 103 5.26 -11.84 -9.49
CA LEU A 103 4.27 -11.09 -8.73
C LEU A 103 4.13 -9.65 -9.22
N VAL A 104 5.23 -8.97 -9.52
CA VAL A 104 5.22 -7.61 -10.06
C VAL A 104 4.62 -7.62 -11.46
N SER A 105 5.01 -8.54 -12.33
CA SER A 105 4.41 -8.65 -13.67
C SER A 105 2.91 -8.95 -13.61
N ALA A 106 2.47 -9.84 -12.70
CA ALA A 106 1.06 -10.12 -12.50
C ALA A 106 0.30 -8.90 -11.95
N ALA A 107 0.88 -8.19 -10.98
CA ALA A 107 0.30 -6.98 -10.39
C ALA A 107 0.19 -5.85 -11.41
N VAL A 108 1.24 -5.62 -12.21
CA VAL A 108 1.26 -4.61 -13.29
C VAL A 108 0.26 -4.98 -14.38
N ALA A 109 0.19 -6.25 -14.79
CA ALA A 109 -0.79 -6.71 -15.78
C ALA A 109 -2.22 -6.51 -15.27
N ASN A 110 -2.48 -6.79 -13.99
CA ASN A 110 -3.80 -6.62 -13.40
C ASN A 110 -4.15 -5.13 -13.23
N ALA A 111 -3.19 -4.30 -12.79
CA ALA A 111 -3.36 -2.85 -12.71
C ALA A 111 -3.62 -2.22 -14.08
N PHE A 112 -2.94 -2.69 -15.13
CA PHE A 112 -3.16 -2.21 -16.50
C PHE A 112 -4.53 -2.64 -17.02
N LYS A 113 -4.94 -3.89 -16.76
CA LYS A 113 -6.27 -4.38 -17.10
C LYS A 113 -7.38 -3.57 -16.41
N GLU A 114 -7.17 -3.22 -15.15
CA GLU A 114 -8.11 -2.39 -14.39
C GLU A 114 -8.10 -0.93 -14.84
N LEU A 115 -6.94 -0.38 -15.20
CA LEU A 115 -6.83 0.93 -15.82
C LEU A 115 -7.61 0.98 -17.13
N VAL A 116 -7.44 -0.02 -18.00
CA VAL A 116 -8.16 -0.14 -19.27
C VAL A 116 -9.66 -0.26 -19.02
N ALA A 117 -10.10 -1.10 -18.07
CA ALA A 117 -11.50 -1.23 -17.71
C ALA A 117 -12.10 0.10 -17.20
N ARG A 118 -11.37 0.83 -16.34
CA ARG A 118 -11.79 2.17 -15.86
C ARG A 118 -11.80 3.19 -16.99
N LEU A 119 -10.87 3.11 -17.93
CA LEU A 119 -10.81 3.98 -19.10
C LEU A 119 -12.00 3.72 -20.02
N GLU A 120 -12.33 2.45 -20.27
CA GLU A 120 -13.46 2.03 -21.08
C GLU A 120 -14.80 2.47 -20.44
N GLN A 121 -14.91 2.36 -19.11
CA GLN A 121 -16.08 2.81 -18.37
C GLN A 121 -16.23 4.34 -18.39
N ARG A 122 -15.13 5.10 -18.29
CA ARG A 122 -15.13 6.57 -18.44
C ARG A 122 -15.34 7.04 -19.88
N LEU A 123 -14.77 6.35 -20.86
CA LEU A 123 -14.96 6.63 -22.29
C LEU A 123 -16.41 6.37 -22.70
N ASN A 124 -16.99 5.26 -22.26
CA ASN A 124 -18.41 4.93 -22.48
C ASN A 124 -19.33 5.90 -21.75
N ALA A 125 -18.92 6.42 -20.59
CA ALA A 125 -19.64 7.52 -19.94
C ALA A 125 -19.62 8.79 -20.79
N LEU A 126 -18.50 9.11 -21.47
CA LEU A 126 -18.36 10.29 -22.34
C LEU A 126 -19.06 10.17 -23.70
N THR A 127 -19.23 8.95 -24.22
CA THR A 127 -19.88 8.68 -25.53
C THR A 127 -21.34 8.22 -25.42
N SER A 128 -21.86 8.05 -24.20
CA SER A 128 -23.26 7.73 -23.94
C SER A 128 -24.20 8.78 -24.55
N THR A 129 -25.20 8.31 -25.29
CA THR A 129 -26.30 9.11 -25.86
C THR A 129 -27.03 9.94 -24.80
N GLU A 130 -26.94 9.57 -23.52
CA GLU A 130 -27.50 10.34 -22.40
C GLU A 130 -26.79 11.68 -22.16
N LEU A 131 -25.47 11.78 -22.39
CA LEU A 131 -24.76 13.05 -22.26
C LEU A 131 -25.10 14.03 -23.38
N TRP A 132 -25.36 13.53 -24.60
CA TRP A 132 -25.76 14.37 -25.73
C TRP A 132 -27.18 14.92 -25.54
N ILE A 133 -28.11 14.07 -25.07
CA ILE A 133 -29.45 14.49 -24.63
C ILE A 133 -29.34 15.45 -23.44
N GLY A 134 -28.40 15.21 -22.52
CA GLY A 134 -28.09 16.08 -21.38
C GLY A 134 -27.56 17.46 -21.79
N ARG A 135 -26.72 17.55 -22.83
CA ARG A 135 -26.24 18.82 -23.41
C ARG A 135 -27.38 19.61 -24.05
N ILE A 136 -28.27 18.94 -24.79
CA ILE A 136 -29.45 19.58 -25.41
C ILE A 136 -30.41 20.07 -24.32
N LYS A 137 -30.68 19.25 -23.29
CA LYS A 137 -31.51 19.63 -22.13
C LYS A 137 -30.87 20.74 -21.30
N SER A 138 -29.55 20.74 -21.11
CA SER A 138 -28.79 21.80 -20.41
C SER A 138 -28.91 23.13 -21.14
N LEU A 139 -28.76 23.16 -22.47
CA LEU A 139 -29.00 24.36 -23.28
C LEU A 139 -30.46 24.85 -23.18
N ALA A 140 -31.42 23.94 -23.19
CA ALA A 140 -32.85 24.27 -23.09
C ALA A 140 -33.29 24.69 -21.67
N THR A 141 -32.55 24.32 -20.63
CA THR A 141 -32.90 24.58 -19.22
C THR A 141 -32.00 25.62 -18.56
N GLY A 142 -30.87 26.00 -19.15
CA GLY A 142 -29.92 26.96 -18.60
C GLY A 142 -29.15 26.46 -17.38
N ARG A 143 -29.21 25.15 -17.08
CA ARG A 143 -28.53 24.52 -15.94
C ARG A 143 -27.18 23.95 -16.36
N PRO A 144 -26.12 24.10 -15.57
CA PRO A 144 -24.79 23.56 -15.90
C PRO A 144 -24.82 22.04 -16.02
N ILE A 145 -24.01 21.50 -16.94
CA ILE A 145 -23.95 20.06 -17.27
C ILE A 145 -23.69 19.18 -16.03
N SER A 146 -22.97 19.72 -15.04
CA SER A 146 -22.67 19.06 -13.77
C SER A 146 -23.94 18.69 -13.02
N GLU A 147 -24.99 19.51 -13.07
CA GLU A 147 -26.24 19.27 -12.34
C GLU A 147 -27.00 18.04 -12.88
N PHE A 148 -27.00 17.81 -14.20
CA PHE A 148 -27.66 16.65 -14.81
C PHE A 148 -26.89 15.35 -14.64
N VAL A 149 -25.56 15.40 -14.66
CA VAL A 149 -24.71 14.21 -14.42
C VAL A 149 -24.75 13.81 -12.94
N LEU A 150 -25.01 14.76 -12.03
CA LEU A 150 -25.06 14.54 -10.58
C LEU A 150 -26.47 14.28 -10.01
N ALA A 151 -27.54 14.61 -10.76
CA ALA A 151 -28.93 14.44 -10.31
C ALA A 151 -29.46 13.00 -10.35
N ASN A 152 -28.78 12.08 -11.04
CA ASN A 152 -29.17 10.66 -11.08
C ASN A 152 -28.56 9.81 -9.96
N ALA A 153 -27.67 10.38 -9.14
CA ALA A 153 -27.12 9.70 -7.96
C ALA A 153 -27.99 10.02 -6.75
N SER A 154 -28.47 8.98 -6.05
CA SER A 154 -29.24 9.14 -4.81
C SER A 154 -28.43 9.91 -3.76
N PRO A 155 -29.07 10.76 -2.93
CA PRO A 155 -28.37 11.47 -1.86
C PRO A 155 -27.71 10.49 -0.88
N PRO A 156 -26.60 10.89 -0.23
CA PRO A 156 -25.91 10.05 0.73
C PRO A 156 -26.84 9.78 1.91
N ARG A 157 -26.99 8.50 2.27
CA ARG A 157 -27.79 8.10 3.43
C ARG A 157 -26.88 7.83 4.60
N VAL A 158 -27.12 8.54 5.71
CA VAL A 158 -26.37 8.29 6.95
C VAL A 158 -27.00 7.09 7.65
N ASN A 159 -26.17 6.11 7.99
CA ASN A 159 -26.56 4.93 8.75
C ASN A 159 -26.31 5.13 10.25
N ARG A 160 -25.17 5.76 10.56
CA ARG A 160 -24.72 5.99 11.94
C ARG A 160 -23.83 7.22 12.04
N LEU A 161 -23.88 7.93 13.16
CA LEU A 161 -23.01 9.02 13.55
C LEU A 161 -22.42 8.73 14.92
N LEU A 162 -21.10 8.87 15.05
CA LEU A 162 -20.36 8.62 16.28
C LEU A 162 -19.58 9.87 16.65
N MET A 163 -19.67 10.24 17.91
CA MET A 163 -18.83 11.27 18.52
C MET A 163 -17.89 10.59 19.51
N ILE A 164 -16.59 10.74 19.31
CA ILE A 164 -15.56 9.98 20.02
C ILE A 164 -14.58 10.97 20.67
N GLU A 165 -14.20 10.72 21.91
CA GLU A 165 -13.17 11.48 22.62
C GLU A 165 -11.77 11.07 22.15
N ARG A 166 -10.96 12.06 21.79
CA ARG A 166 -9.61 11.83 21.28
C ARG A 166 -8.65 11.47 22.43
N GLY A 167 -7.81 10.46 22.21
CA GLY A 167 -6.82 9.98 23.17
C GLY A 167 -7.20 8.66 23.84
N ASN A 168 -8.45 8.52 24.32
CA ASN A 168 -8.95 7.27 24.93
C ASN A 168 -9.89 6.48 24.01
N GLY A 169 -10.38 7.07 22.91
CA GLY A 169 -11.33 6.42 21.99
C GLY A 169 -12.72 6.21 22.60
N ARG A 170 -13.04 6.88 23.71
CA ARG A 170 -14.31 6.74 24.42
C ARG A 170 -15.44 7.31 23.58
N LEU A 171 -16.53 6.55 23.44
CA LEU A 171 -17.75 7.02 22.79
C LEU A 171 -18.46 8.06 23.69
N VAL A 172 -18.69 9.25 23.13
CA VAL A 172 -19.37 10.37 23.80
C VAL A 172 -20.85 10.36 23.46
N ALA A 173 -21.18 10.20 22.18
CA ALA A 173 -22.55 10.12 21.69
C ALA A 173 -22.62 9.22 20.45
N ASP A 174 -23.76 8.58 20.28
CA ASP A 174 -24.07 7.69 19.16
C ASP A 174 -25.48 7.99 18.65
N TRP A 175 -25.60 8.08 17.34
CA TRP A 175 -26.88 8.13 16.65
C TRP A 175 -26.91 7.08 15.55
N LYS A 176 -28.01 6.35 15.46
CA LYS A 176 -28.24 5.29 14.48
C LYS A 176 -29.63 5.42 13.89
N ARG A 177 -29.78 5.00 12.63
CA ARG A 177 -31.05 5.04 11.92
C ARG A 177 -32.07 4.02 12.43
N ASP A 178 -31.64 2.81 12.76
CA ASP A 178 -32.50 1.73 13.28
C ASP A 178 -32.18 1.41 14.76
N GLU A 179 -33.20 1.30 15.61
CA GLU A 179 -33.08 1.13 17.07
C GLU A 179 -32.63 -0.27 17.56
N THR A 180 -31.94 -1.06 16.74
CA THR A 180 -31.41 -2.36 17.21
C THR A 180 -30.24 -2.13 18.18
N SER A 181 -30.29 -2.66 19.40
CA SER A 181 -29.19 -2.58 20.36
C SER A 181 -27.96 -3.30 19.78
N ASP A 182 -26.89 -2.57 19.50
CA ASP A 182 -25.72 -3.11 18.81
C ASP A 182 -24.45 -2.72 19.58
N GLU A 183 -23.80 -3.73 20.20
CA GLU A 183 -22.49 -3.62 20.88
C GLU A 183 -21.37 -3.15 19.92
N ARG A 184 -21.66 -3.04 18.62
CA ARG A 184 -20.72 -2.54 17.60
C ARG A 184 -20.38 -1.05 17.73
N ALA A 185 -21.08 -0.26 18.55
CA ALA A 185 -20.80 1.16 18.75
C ALA A 185 -19.38 1.38 19.28
N ASP A 186 -19.07 0.70 20.38
CA ASP A 186 -17.81 0.81 21.10
C ASP A 186 -16.66 0.18 20.31
N LEU A 187 -16.95 -0.86 19.52
CA LEU A 187 -15.98 -1.47 18.62
C LEU A 187 -15.62 -0.54 17.45
N LEU A 188 -16.61 0.11 16.83
CA LEU A 188 -16.38 1.05 15.74
C LEU A 188 -15.67 2.31 16.25
N SER A 189 -16.02 2.83 17.42
CA SER A 189 -15.32 3.98 18.01
C SER A 189 -13.87 3.66 18.34
N ALA A 190 -13.60 2.51 18.97
CA ALA A 190 -12.25 2.05 19.27
C ALA A 190 -11.44 1.81 17.99
N MET A 191 -12.05 1.22 16.95
CA MET A 191 -11.39 1.00 15.66
C MET A 191 -11.05 2.33 14.96
N VAL A 192 -12.00 3.26 14.87
CA VAL A 192 -11.78 4.57 14.24
C VAL A 192 -10.69 5.35 14.97
N ALA A 193 -10.71 5.35 16.30
CA ALA A 193 -9.67 5.99 17.11
C ALA A 193 -8.29 5.32 16.90
N ALA A 194 -8.22 3.99 16.89
CA ALA A 194 -6.98 3.25 16.70
C ALA A 194 -6.38 3.45 15.30
N ILE A 195 -7.20 3.46 14.24
CA ILE A 195 -6.74 3.68 12.87
C ILE A 195 -6.24 5.12 12.70
N LEU A 196 -6.95 6.10 13.28
CA LEU A 196 -6.51 7.49 13.27
C LEU A 196 -5.16 7.66 13.98
N GLU A 197 -5.03 7.13 15.19
CA GLU A 197 -3.80 7.20 15.97
C GLU A 197 -2.63 6.52 15.24
N PHE A 198 -2.86 5.33 14.71
CA PHE A 198 -1.88 4.62 13.88
C PHE A 198 -1.48 5.44 12.65
N SER A 199 -2.45 6.06 11.95
CA SER A 199 -2.17 6.86 10.76
C SER A 199 -1.31 8.09 11.09
N VAL A 200 -1.58 8.77 12.21
CA VAL A 200 -0.80 9.94 12.65
C VAL A 200 0.61 9.54 13.04
N GLN A 201 0.78 8.41 13.75
CA GLN A 201 2.09 7.87 14.14
C GLN A 201 2.91 7.39 12.93
N ALA A 202 2.27 6.71 11.98
CA ALA A 202 2.94 6.18 10.79
C ALA A 202 3.34 7.28 9.79
N LEU A 203 2.56 8.36 9.71
CA LEU A 203 2.76 9.46 8.74
C LEU A 203 3.41 10.71 9.36
N ALA A 204 4.01 10.61 10.54
CA ALA A 204 4.70 11.71 11.23
C ALA A 204 3.89 13.02 11.31
N GLY A 205 2.56 12.92 11.41
CA GLY A 205 1.66 14.07 11.50
C GLY A 205 1.32 14.80 10.20
N GLU A 206 1.82 14.39 9.02
CA GLU A 206 1.53 15.05 7.73
C GLU A 206 0.21 14.60 7.10
N GLY A 207 -0.38 13.50 7.57
CA GLY A 207 -1.64 12.94 7.07
C GLY A 207 -2.80 13.14 8.04
N ASN A 208 -3.90 13.76 7.58
CA ASN A 208 -5.18 13.73 8.29
C ASN A 208 -6.13 12.81 7.51
N LEU A 209 -6.37 11.62 8.04
CA LEU A 209 -7.35 10.69 7.49
C LEU A 209 -8.73 11.36 7.51
N GLN A 210 -9.47 11.31 6.40
CA GLN A 210 -10.80 11.95 6.27
C GLN A 210 -11.89 10.96 5.85
N GLN A 211 -11.50 9.84 5.24
CA GLN A 211 -12.43 8.86 4.71
C GLN A 211 -11.83 7.45 4.80
N LEU A 212 -12.68 6.49 5.15
CA LEU A 212 -12.39 5.06 5.14
C LEU A 212 -13.43 4.35 4.27
N ASP A 213 -12.98 3.54 3.31
CA ASP A 213 -13.86 2.77 2.41
C ASP A 213 -13.83 1.28 2.78
N PHE A 214 -15.01 0.72 3.04
CA PHE A 214 -15.23 -0.70 3.34
C PHE A 214 -16.08 -1.40 2.26
N GLY A 215 -15.89 -1.07 0.99
CA GLY A 215 -16.46 -1.82 -0.13
C GLY A 215 -17.98 -1.77 -0.20
N GLY A 216 -18.57 -0.62 0.12
CA GLY A 216 -20.03 -0.39 0.14
C GLY A 216 -20.52 0.43 1.33
N ARG A 217 -19.67 0.64 2.34
CA ARG A 217 -19.86 1.56 3.46
C ARG A 217 -18.69 2.53 3.49
N GLU A 218 -18.97 3.82 3.43
CA GLU A 218 -17.95 4.85 3.54
C GLU A 218 -18.08 5.52 4.91
N ILE A 219 -16.99 5.52 5.68
CA ILE A 219 -16.93 6.25 6.95
C ILE A 219 -16.21 7.57 6.69
N VAL A 220 -16.95 8.67 6.75
CA VAL A 220 -16.39 10.03 6.69
C VAL A 220 -16.08 10.46 8.10
N LEU A 221 -14.90 11.02 8.31
CA LEU A 221 -14.45 11.39 9.64
C LEU A 221 -13.72 12.72 9.66
N ARG A 222 -13.85 13.43 10.78
CA ARG A 222 -13.15 14.68 11.05
C ARG A 222 -12.65 14.67 12.47
N ALA A 223 -11.35 14.88 12.63
CA ALA A 223 -10.70 14.99 13.93
C ALA A 223 -10.49 16.46 14.32
N SER A 224 -10.73 16.77 15.59
CA SER A 224 -10.35 17.99 16.30
C SER A 224 -9.29 17.67 17.38
N PRO A 225 -8.76 18.66 18.11
CA PRO A 225 -7.84 18.39 19.22
C PRO A 225 -8.45 17.53 20.34
N ARG A 226 -9.78 17.60 20.56
CA ARG A 226 -10.46 16.92 21.66
C ARG A 226 -11.41 15.80 21.23
N PHE A 227 -11.98 15.90 20.03
CA PHE A 227 -13.03 14.99 19.58
C PHE A 227 -12.84 14.52 18.15
N ILE A 228 -13.43 13.39 17.82
CA ILE A 228 -13.50 12.82 16.48
C ILE A 228 -14.97 12.59 16.16
N LEU A 229 -15.44 13.17 15.05
CA LEU A 229 -16.78 12.96 14.53
C LEU A 229 -16.70 12.03 13.31
N ALA A 230 -17.47 10.94 13.32
CA ALA A 230 -17.50 9.97 12.25
C ALA A 230 -18.94 9.67 11.80
N ALA A 231 -19.21 9.71 10.49
CA ALA A 231 -20.46 9.26 9.89
C ALA A 231 -20.22 8.01 9.03
N GLU A 232 -20.99 6.96 9.29
CA GLU A 232 -21.14 5.82 8.39
C GLU A 232 -22.21 6.16 7.34
N CYS A 233 -21.80 6.29 6.08
CA CYS A 233 -22.66 6.53 4.93
C CYS A 233 -22.82 5.26 4.09
N ILE A 234 -24.04 5.03 3.60
CA ILE A 234 -24.36 3.94 2.67
C ILE A 234 -24.40 4.50 1.25
N GLY A 235 -23.64 3.87 0.36
CA GLY A 235 -23.53 4.26 -1.04
C GLY A 235 -22.37 5.22 -1.31
N PRO A 236 -22.05 5.47 -2.59
CA PRO A 236 -20.90 6.29 -2.98
C PRO A 236 -21.13 7.77 -2.68
N LEU A 237 -20.25 8.39 -1.90
CA LEU A 237 -20.28 9.82 -1.60
C LEU A 237 -19.79 10.65 -2.80
N ARG A 238 -20.59 11.65 -3.20
CA ARG A 238 -20.15 12.62 -4.21
C ARG A 238 -19.10 13.55 -3.60
N PRO A 239 -18.15 14.09 -4.38
CA PRO A 239 -17.18 15.08 -3.88
C PRO A 239 -17.84 16.33 -3.27
N ILE A 240 -18.99 16.74 -3.80
CA ILE A 240 -19.80 17.86 -3.26
C ILE A 240 -20.40 17.49 -1.89
N ASP A 241 -20.88 16.26 -1.72
CA ASP A 241 -21.42 15.81 -0.44
C ASP A 241 -20.32 15.73 0.61
N ASN A 242 -19.11 15.28 0.23
CA ASN A 242 -17.97 15.23 1.14
C ASN A 242 -17.55 16.62 1.62
N ALA A 243 -17.48 17.62 0.72
CA ALA A 243 -17.20 19.01 1.10
C ALA A 243 -18.26 19.57 2.08
N ARG A 244 -19.54 19.23 1.87
CA ARG A 244 -20.65 19.64 2.72
C ARG A 244 -20.65 18.94 4.08
N ILE A 245 -20.43 17.63 4.10
CA ILE A 245 -20.29 16.87 5.35
C ILE A 245 -19.14 17.45 6.17
N ASN A 246 -18.02 17.78 5.52
CA ASN A 246 -16.90 18.44 6.18
C ASN A 246 -17.26 19.79 6.80
N SER A 247 -18.01 20.65 6.09
CA SER A 247 -18.44 21.94 6.67
C SER A 247 -19.40 21.74 7.84
N LEU A 248 -20.37 20.84 7.72
CA LEU A 248 -21.32 20.53 8.80
C LEU A 248 -20.60 19.93 10.03
N PHE A 249 -19.61 19.08 9.81
CA PHE A 249 -18.77 18.51 10.88
C PHE A 249 -17.94 19.59 11.56
N PHE A 250 -17.38 20.53 10.79
CA PHE A 250 -16.64 21.65 11.33
C PHE A 250 -17.51 22.54 12.22
N ASP A 251 -18.68 22.97 11.72
CA ASP A 251 -19.62 23.80 12.47
C ASP A 251 -20.09 23.13 13.78
N THR A 252 -20.30 21.81 13.71
CA THR A 252 -20.70 21.01 14.87
C THR A 252 -19.60 20.98 15.93
N ILE A 253 -18.35 20.69 15.54
CA ILE A 253 -17.19 20.64 16.43
C ILE A 253 -16.91 22.03 17.04
N GLU A 254 -16.96 23.10 16.23
CA GLU A 254 -16.73 24.47 16.69
C GLU A 254 -17.78 24.89 17.73
N SER A 255 -19.04 24.48 17.54
CA SER A 255 -20.11 24.74 18.51
C SER A 255 -19.92 24.03 19.86
N MET A 256 -19.17 22.92 19.87
CA MET A 256 -18.87 22.12 21.07
C MET A 256 -17.66 22.65 21.83
N ASP A 257 -16.63 23.14 21.14
CA ASP A 257 -15.51 23.84 21.80
C ASP A 257 -16.01 25.12 22.53
N GLY A 258 -17.16 25.66 22.12
CA GLY A 258 -17.90 26.72 22.81
C GLY A 258 -18.72 26.30 24.05
N GLY A 259 -18.69 25.03 24.45
CA GLY A 259 -19.30 24.55 25.72
C GLY A 259 -20.72 23.98 25.62
N LYS A 260 -21.18 23.55 24.43
CA LYS A 260 -22.45 22.81 24.28
C LYS A 260 -22.22 21.30 24.38
N ASP A 261 -23.01 20.62 25.20
CA ASP A 261 -23.02 19.16 25.27
C ASP A 261 -23.63 18.55 24.00
N CYS A 262 -23.05 17.46 23.53
CA CYS A 262 -23.52 16.76 22.34
C CYS A 262 -24.30 15.51 22.71
N ASP A 263 -25.61 15.57 22.49
CA ASP A 263 -26.52 14.44 22.70
C ASP A 263 -26.86 13.74 21.37
N ALA A 264 -27.46 12.56 21.46
CA ALA A 264 -27.97 11.82 20.31
C ALA A 264 -28.96 12.65 19.44
N ALA A 265 -29.66 13.62 20.03
CA ALA A 265 -30.56 14.53 19.32
C ALA A 265 -29.82 15.51 18.38
N THR A 266 -28.63 15.97 18.78
CA THR A 266 -27.77 16.83 17.96
C THR A 266 -27.19 16.07 16.78
N LEU A 267 -26.82 14.80 17.00
CA LEU A 267 -26.39 13.92 15.91
C LEU A 267 -27.56 13.57 14.95
N ALA A 268 -28.79 13.47 15.45
CA ALA A 268 -29.98 13.25 14.61
C ALA A 268 -30.28 14.43 13.67
N SER A 269 -30.14 15.67 14.15
CA SER A 269 -30.31 16.86 13.31
C SER A 269 -29.19 17.00 12.28
N LEU A 270 -27.98 16.61 12.64
CA LEU A 270 -26.84 16.52 11.72
C LEU A 270 -27.08 15.48 10.62
N ALA A 271 -27.58 14.29 10.94
CA ALA A 271 -27.94 13.27 9.94
C ALA A 271 -28.99 13.79 8.95
N THR A 272 -30.04 14.43 9.47
CA THR A 272 -31.10 15.02 8.66
C THR A 272 -30.56 16.11 7.74
N SER A 273 -29.61 16.91 8.23
CA SER A 273 -28.93 17.94 7.44
C SER A 273 -28.09 17.31 6.34
N ILE A 274 -27.31 16.26 6.61
CA ILE A 274 -26.50 15.56 5.60
C ILE A 274 -27.38 14.96 4.49
N GLU A 275 -28.55 14.45 4.85
CA GLU A 275 -29.50 13.81 3.92
C GLU A 275 -30.36 14.78 3.12
N ALA A 276 -30.47 16.05 3.55
CA ALA A 276 -31.22 17.06 2.83
C ALA A 276 -30.58 17.35 1.46
N ASP A 277 -31.34 17.15 0.37
CA ASP A 277 -30.91 17.40 -1.00
C ASP A 277 -30.97 18.90 -1.34
N PRO A 278 -29.84 19.57 -1.66
CA PRO A 278 -29.84 20.97 -2.06
C PRO A 278 -30.47 21.24 -3.44
N ALA A 279 -30.82 20.22 -4.22
CA ALA A 279 -31.35 20.38 -5.57
C ALA A 279 -32.83 20.85 -5.65
N ALA A 280 -33.51 21.02 -4.52
CA ALA A 280 -34.95 21.29 -4.47
C ALA A 280 -35.38 22.76 -4.57
N GLU A 281 -34.50 23.71 -4.91
CA GLU A 281 -34.94 25.08 -5.22
C GLU A 281 -35.15 25.31 -6.73
N PRO A 282 -36.41 25.45 -7.21
CA PRO A 282 -36.69 25.71 -8.61
C PRO A 282 -36.39 27.17 -8.97
N LYS A 283 -35.18 27.47 -9.47
CA LYS A 283 -34.91 28.79 -10.06
C LYS A 283 -35.82 29.05 -11.29
N PRO A 284 -36.44 30.25 -11.40
CA PRO A 284 -37.41 30.56 -12.43
C PRO A 284 -36.77 30.66 -13.83
N ARG A 285 -37.38 29.95 -14.78
CA ARG A 285 -36.94 29.78 -16.17
C ARG A 285 -37.28 31.01 -17.02
N ARG A 286 -36.28 31.69 -17.58
CA ARG A 286 -36.45 32.57 -18.76
C ARG A 286 -35.25 32.44 -19.69
N GLY A 287 -35.42 31.80 -20.84
CA GLY A 287 -34.44 31.89 -21.95
C GLY A 287 -34.35 30.68 -22.89
N GLY A 288 -34.44 29.44 -22.38
CA GLY A 288 -34.06 28.25 -23.15
C GLY A 288 -34.95 27.86 -24.34
N LYS A 289 -36.20 28.33 -24.40
CA LYS A 289 -37.08 28.08 -25.55
C LYS A 289 -36.62 28.80 -26.82
N VAL A 290 -36.06 30.01 -26.70
CA VAL A 290 -35.65 30.84 -27.85
C VAL A 290 -34.46 30.22 -28.57
N ALA A 291 -33.47 29.70 -27.83
CA ALA A 291 -32.29 29.07 -28.41
C ALA A 291 -32.62 27.79 -29.21
N LEU A 292 -33.60 27.00 -28.74
CA LEU A 292 -34.05 25.80 -29.44
C LEU A 292 -34.75 26.14 -30.77
N PHE A 293 -35.58 27.19 -30.80
CA PHE A 293 -36.24 27.64 -32.03
C PHE A 293 -35.25 28.18 -33.06
N VAL A 294 -34.20 28.90 -32.63
CA VAL A 294 -33.16 29.41 -33.53
C VAL A 294 -32.36 28.26 -34.16
N LEU A 295 -31.99 27.24 -33.37
CA LEU A 295 -31.26 26.08 -33.89
C LEU A 295 -32.10 25.26 -34.87
N ALA A 296 -33.39 25.04 -34.56
CA ALA A 296 -34.32 24.34 -35.44
C ALA A 296 -34.52 25.10 -36.77
N ALA A 297 -34.61 26.45 -36.72
CA ALA A 297 -34.71 27.28 -37.91
C ALA A 297 -33.47 27.19 -38.81
N LEU A 298 -32.26 27.16 -38.22
CA LEU A 298 -31.01 26.99 -38.98
C LEU A 298 -30.92 25.63 -39.66
N VAL A 299 -31.33 24.56 -38.99
CA VAL A 299 -31.36 23.21 -39.59
C VAL A 299 -32.37 23.12 -40.72
N ALA A 300 -33.57 23.69 -40.54
CA ALA A 300 -34.59 23.75 -41.58
C ALA A 300 -34.12 24.56 -42.80
N ALA A 301 -33.43 25.68 -42.58
CA ALA A 301 -32.85 26.49 -43.66
C ALA A 301 -31.75 25.73 -44.42
N GLY A 302 -30.89 24.98 -43.73
CA GLY A 302 -29.87 24.14 -44.34
C GLY A 302 -30.45 23.02 -45.21
N LEU A 303 -31.50 22.35 -44.72
CA LEU A 303 -32.21 21.31 -45.49
C LEU A 303 -32.95 21.89 -46.71
N ALA A 304 -33.58 23.06 -46.56
CA ALA A 304 -34.24 23.75 -47.68
C ALA A 304 -33.22 24.17 -48.77
N TRP A 305 -32.03 24.61 -48.38
CA TRP A 305 -30.96 24.95 -49.32
C TRP A 305 -30.46 23.72 -50.09
N LEU A 306 -30.22 22.59 -49.40
CA LEU A 306 -29.83 21.33 -50.06
C LEU A 306 -30.90 20.83 -51.04
N ALA A 307 -32.18 20.89 -50.65
CA ALA A 307 -33.29 20.53 -51.50
C ALA A 307 -33.38 21.43 -52.75
N SER A 308 -33.17 22.74 -52.59
CA SER A 308 -33.16 23.71 -53.70
C SER A 308 -32.03 23.43 -54.69
N VAL A 309 -30.81 23.13 -54.20
CA VAL A 309 -29.68 22.77 -55.05
C VAL A 309 -29.95 21.49 -55.83
N TYR A 310 -30.49 20.46 -55.17
CA TYR A 310 -30.84 19.19 -55.83
C TYR A 310 -31.93 19.38 -56.89
N TRP A 311 -32.97 20.14 -56.58
CA TRP A 311 -34.06 20.43 -57.51
C TRP A 311 -33.59 21.23 -58.73
N SER A 312 -32.74 22.24 -58.53
CA SER A 312 -32.22 23.06 -59.63
C SER A 312 -31.35 22.25 -60.61
N ARG A 313 -30.55 21.29 -60.11
CA ARG A 313 -29.72 20.40 -60.94
C ARG A 313 -30.57 19.44 -61.78
N THR A 314 -31.51 18.76 -61.13
CA THR A 314 -32.40 17.80 -61.81
C THR A 314 -33.31 18.49 -62.83
N MET A 315 -33.76 19.71 -62.56
CA MET A 315 -34.59 20.47 -63.50
C MET A 315 -33.79 20.96 -64.72
N LEU A 316 -32.51 21.30 -64.56
CA LEU A 316 -31.61 21.65 -65.66
C LEU A 316 -31.36 20.45 -66.59
N GLU A 317 -31.05 19.28 -66.03
CA GLU A 317 -30.85 18.05 -66.79
C GLU A 317 -32.10 17.70 -67.62
N ARG A 318 -33.29 17.78 -67.00
CA ARG A 318 -34.56 17.52 -67.69
C ARG A 318 -34.80 18.48 -68.85
N ARG A 319 -34.70 19.79 -68.63
CA ARG A 319 -34.89 20.80 -69.70
C ARG A 319 -33.92 20.62 -70.85
N THR A 320 -32.66 20.27 -70.56
CA THR A 320 -31.63 20.09 -71.59
C THR A 320 -31.83 18.80 -72.38
N ASN A 321 -32.25 17.72 -71.71
CA ASN A 321 -32.63 16.46 -72.36
C ASN A 321 -33.90 16.60 -73.21
N ASP A 322 -34.92 17.30 -72.72
CA ASP A 322 -36.16 17.57 -73.46
C ASP A 322 -35.88 18.39 -74.73
N ALA A 323 -34.99 19.40 -74.64
CA ALA A 323 -34.55 20.18 -75.80
C ALA A 323 -33.78 19.33 -76.83
N LEU A 324 -32.96 18.36 -76.38
CA LEU A 324 -32.31 17.42 -77.28
C LEU A 324 -33.32 16.49 -77.98
N GLN A 325 -34.33 16.01 -77.25
CA GLN A 325 -35.39 15.17 -77.81
C GLN A 325 -36.26 15.92 -78.82
N GLU A 326 -36.59 17.18 -78.56
CA GLU A 326 -37.36 18.02 -79.49
C GLU A 326 -36.58 18.29 -80.79
N LEU A 327 -35.25 18.44 -80.70
CA LEU A 327 -34.37 18.59 -81.86
C LEU A 327 -34.20 17.28 -82.63
N ALA A 328 -34.07 16.15 -81.92
CA ALA A 328 -34.01 14.82 -82.54
C ALA A 328 -35.29 14.48 -83.32
N GLY A 329 -36.46 14.90 -82.84
CA GLY A 329 -37.74 14.72 -83.55
C GLY A 329 -37.91 15.57 -84.81
N LYS A 330 -37.08 16.61 -85.03
CA LYS A 330 -37.12 17.49 -86.21
C LYS A 330 -36.14 17.08 -87.31
N GLU A 331 -35.13 16.28 -86.99
CA GLU A 331 -34.14 15.76 -87.96
C GLU A 331 -34.01 14.23 -87.88
N PRO A 332 -34.51 13.47 -88.89
CA PRO A 332 -34.50 12.00 -88.86
C PRO A 332 -33.10 11.36 -88.91
N LEU A 333 -32.06 12.13 -89.24
CA LEU A 333 -30.66 11.66 -89.23
C LEU A 333 -30.09 11.53 -87.81
N LEU A 334 -30.64 12.27 -86.82
CA LEU A 334 -30.22 12.20 -85.41
C LEU A 334 -30.81 10.98 -84.67
N GLU A 335 -31.88 10.36 -85.19
CA GLU A 335 -32.38 9.07 -84.67
C GLU A 335 -31.40 7.93 -84.95
N THR A 336 -30.69 7.99 -86.09
CA THR A 336 -29.72 6.95 -86.49
C THR A 336 -28.38 7.10 -85.76
N PHE A 337 -28.07 8.31 -85.25
CA PHE A 337 -26.84 8.63 -84.52
C PHE A 337 -27.15 9.38 -83.21
N PRO A 338 -27.53 8.68 -82.12
CA PRO A 338 -27.96 9.33 -80.89
C PRO A 338 -26.82 10.08 -80.21
N LEU A 339 -27.05 11.37 -79.96
CA LEU A 339 -26.16 12.23 -79.17
C LEU A 339 -26.39 11.96 -77.67
N ARG A 340 -25.31 11.94 -76.88
CA ARG A 340 -25.37 11.85 -75.41
C ARG A 340 -24.94 13.16 -74.77
N LEU A 341 -25.66 13.54 -73.72
CA LEU A 341 -25.32 14.66 -72.85
C LEU A 341 -24.71 14.13 -71.56
N ASP A 342 -23.56 14.67 -71.17
CA ASP A 342 -22.92 14.38 -69.90
C ASP A 342 -22.75 15.70 -69.11
N PHE A 343 -23.28 15.72 -67.88
CA PHE A 343 -23.42 16.93 -67.07
C PHE A 343 -22.34 16.97 -65.98
N ASP A 344 -21.40 17.91 -66.09
CA ASP A 344 -20.43 18.20 -65.04
C ASP A 344 -20.91 19.38 -64.19
N HIS A 345 -21.59 19.07 -63.09
CA HIS A 345 -22.08 20.07 -62.13
C HIS A 345 -21.00 20.76 -61.31
N ARG A 346 -19.77 20.22 -61.26
CA ARG A 346 -18.66 20.86 -60.54
C ARG A 346 -18.08 21.99 -61.37
N ASN A 347 -17.88 21.75 -62.67
CA ASN A 347 -17.33 22.73 -63.60
C ASN A 347 -18.40 23.56 -64.33
N ARG A 348 -19.69 23.30 -64.07
CA ARG A 348 -20.84 23.93 -64.74
C ARG A 348 -20.75 23.80 -66.26
N SER A 349 -20.41 22.60 -66.74
CA SER A 349 -20.30 22.32 -68.17
C SER A 349 -21.15 21.13 -68.57
N VAL A 350 -21.74 21.18 -69.77
CA VAL A 350 -22.45 20.06 -70.38
C VAL A 350 -21.69 19.64 -71.62
N SER A 351 -21.25 18.39 -71.67
CA SER A 351 -20.57 17.87 -72.86
C SER A 351 -21.54 17.12 -73.76
N VAL A 352 -21.52 17.44 -75.06
CA VAL A 352 -22.34 16.79 -76.09
C VAL A 352 -21.43 15.87 -76.88
N SER A 353 -21.69 14.56 -76.82
CA SER A 353 -20.86 13.53 -77.44
C SER A 353 -21.67 12.70 -78.44
N GLY A 354 -21.13 12.51 -79.65
CA GLY A 354 -21.72 11.65 -80.67
C GLY A 354 -20.96 11.67 -82.01
N ILE A 355 -21.44 10.89 -82.97
CA ILE A 355 -20.82 10.68 -84.29
C ILE A 355 -21.69 11.38 -85.33
N GLU A 356 -21.11 12.31 -86.09
CA GLU A 356 -21.84 13.15 -87.05
C GLU A 356 -21.61 12.68 -88.50
N PRO A 357 -22.67 12.48 -89.31
CA PRO A 357 -22.53 12.42 -90.76
C PRO A 357 -22.23 13.83 -91.30
N SER A 358 -21.29 13.94 -92.22
CA SER A 358 -20.66 15.18 -92.71
C SER A 358 -21.56 16.22 -93.43
N GLN A 359 -22.89 16.19 -93.21
CA GLN A 359 -23.87 17.04 -93.88
C GLN A 359 -24.79 17.84 -92.93
N VAL A 360 -24.69 17.68 -91.60
CA VAL A 360 -25.48 18.47 -90.64
C VAL A 360 -24.68 19.71 -90.19
N ARG A 361 -25.34 20.88 -90.05
CA ARG A 361 -24.69 22.09 -89.52
C ARG A 361 -24.82 22.07 -88.00
N THR A 362 -23.72 21.98 -87.26
CA THR A 362 -23.68 21.88 -85.78
C THR A 362 -24.00 23.18 -85.03
N ALA A 363 -23.84 24.35 -85.66
CA ALA A 363 -23.99 25.65 -85.00
C ALA A 363 -25.39 25.92 -84.39
N PRO A 364 -26.52 25.60 -85.05
CA PRO A 364 -27.86 25.81 -84.49
C PRO A 364 -28.18 24.86 -83.33
N LEU A 365 -27.63 23.63 -83.37
CA LEU A 365 -27.84 22.61 -82.33
C LEU A 365 -27.14 23.00 -81.02
N ILE A 366 -25.89 23.45 -81.11
CA ILE A 366 -25.11 23.89 -79.95
C ILE A 366 -25.73 25.16 -79.33
N ASP A 367 -26.26 26.09 -80.13
CA ASP A 367 -26.93 27.30 -79.62
C ASP A 367 -28.25 26.99 -78.91
N ALA A 368 -29.06 26.08 -79.45
CA ALA A 368 -30.31 25.64 -78.81
C ALA A 368 -30.05 24.90 -77.49
N LEU A 369 -29.04 24.03 -77.44
CA LEU A 369 -28.61 23.36 -76.22
C LEU A 369 -27.97 24.33 -75.22
N ALA A 370 -27.23 25.35 -75.67
CA ALA A 370 -26.67 26.39 -74.81
C ALA A 370 -27.76 27.25 -74.14
N LYS A 371 -28.86 27.53 -74.85
CA LYS A 371 -30.03 28.23 -74.27
C LYS A 371 -30.77 27.38 -73.26
N ALA A 372 -30.94 26.07 -73.50
CA ALA A 372 -31.60 25.15 -72.58
C ALA A 372 -30.74 24.82 -71.35
N ALA A 373 -29.41 24.79 -71.50
CA ALA A 373 -28.44 24.46 -70.46
C ALA A 373 -27.96 25.67 -69.64
N ALA A 374 -28.42 26.90 -69.90
CA ALA A 374 -28.01 28.07 -69.12
C ALA A 374 -28.33 27.87 -67.62
N PRO A 375 -27.36 28.10 -66.69
CA PRO A 375 -26.10 28.85 -66.84
C PRO A 375 -24.85 28.00 -67.13
N TYR A 376 -24.98 26.74 -67.56
CA TYR A 376 -23.86 25.84 -67.83
C TYR A 376 -23.29 26.08 -69.23
N GLN A 377 -21.98 25.97 -69.37
CA GLN A 377 -21.31 26.09 -70.67
C GLN A 377 -21.40 24.77 -71.43
N VAL A 378 -21.92 24.80 -72.66
CA VAL A 378 -22.01 23.61 -73.51
C VAL A 378 -20.70 23.43 -74.29
N VAL A 379 -20.06 22.28 -74.13
CA VAL A 379 -18.81 21.91 -74.80
C VAL A 379 -19.10 20.78 -75.79
N GLY A 380 -19.04 21.07 -77.09
CA GLY A 380 -19.22 20.06 -78.13
C GLY A 380 -17.97 19.19 -78.29
N ARG A 381 -18.11 17.88 -78.15
CA ARG A 381 -17.09 16.87 -78.50
C ARG A 381 -17.67 15.93 -79.56
N ILE A 382 -17.83 16.45 -80.78
CA ILE A 382 -18.39 15.70 -81.92
C ILE A 382 -17.23 15.27 -82.82
N GLY A 383 -17.12 13.98 -83.10
CA GLY A 383 -16.04 13.40 -83.92
C GLY A 383 -16.45 13.25 -85.39
N VAL A 384 -15.58 13.64 -86.31
CA VAL A 384 -15.74 13.50 -87.77
C VAL A 384 -14.94 12.30 -88.26
N VAL A 385 -15.53 11.43 -89.09
CA VAL A 385 -14.85 10.26 -89.68
C VAL A 385 -14.24 10.64 -91.04
N PRO A 386 -12.90 10.63 -91.22
CA PRO A 386 -12.25 10.83 -92.52
C PRO A 386 -12.25 9.57 -93.39
N GLY A 387 -12.18 9.76 -94.71
CA GLY A 387 -12.28 8.73 -95.75
C GLY A 387 -11.17 7.66 -95.78
N MET A 388 -11.42 6.67 -96.64
CA MET A 388 -10.97 5.26 -96.62
C MET A 388 -9.47 4.89 -96.58
N GLU A 389 -8.52 5.82 -96.45
CA GLU A 389 -7.09 5.46 -96.41
C GLU A 389 -6.62 4.91 -95.06
N GLN A 390 -7.38 5.11 -93.97
CA GLN A 390 -7.02 4.62 -92.63
C GLN A 390 -7.34 3.13 -92.38
N SER A 391 -7.98 2.44 -93.32
CA SER A 391 -8.44 1.05 -93.13
C SER A 391 -7.32 0.02 -92.98
N ALA A 392 -6.09 0.33 -93.43
CA ALA A 392 -4.93 -0.53 -93.24
C ALA A 392 -4.25 -0.33 -91.86
N ALA A 393 -4.12 0.92 -91.40
CA ALA A 393 -3.60 1.23 -90.06
C ALA A 393 -4.59 0.83 -88.96
N LEU A 394 -5.90 1.03 -89.20
CA LEU A 394 -6.95 0.63 -88.28
C LEU A 394 -7.03 -0.89 -88.14
N ARG A 395 -6.70 -1.68 -89.17
CA ARG A 395 -6.59 -3.15 -89.05
C ARG A 395 -5.43 -3.56 -88.15
N ALA A 396 -4.27 -2.91 -88.28
CA ALA A 396 -3.13 -3.18 -87.41
C ALA A 396 -3.43 -2.79 -85.95
N ASP A 397 -4.08 -1.64 -85.72
CA ASP A 397 -4.51 -1.22 -84.39
C ASP A 397 -5.64 -2.11 -83.83
N ILE A 398 -6.56 -2.59 -84.67
CA ILE A 398 -7.60 -3.54 -84.26
C ILE A 398 -7.00 -4.90 -83.88
N ASP A 399 -5.96 -5.36 -84.57
CA ASP A 399 -5.27 -6.61 -84.21
C ASP A 399 -4.45 -6.44 -82.93
N ALA A 400 -3.82 -5.28 -82.72
CA ALA A 400 -3.15 -4.93 -81.46
C ALA A 400 -4.15 -4.79 -80.30
N LEU A 401 -5.31 -4.15 -80.52
CA LEU A 401 -6.41 -4.08 -79.55
C LEU A 401 -7.01 -5.45 -79.27
N ARG A 402 -7.13 -6.33 -80.27
CA ARG A 402 -7.57 -7.72 -80.06
C ARG A 402 -6.58 -8.50 -79.21
N GLN A 403 -5.28 -8.32 -79.40
CA GLN A 403 -4.25 -8.89 -78.53
C GLN A 403 -4.32 -8.31 -77.11
N SER A 404 -4.54 -7.01 -76.97
CA SER A 404 -4.70 -6.38 -75.65
C SER A 404 -6.00 -6.80 -74.95
N VAL A 405 -7.09 -7.00 -75.70
CA VAL A 405 -8.37 -7.50 -75.17
C VAL A 405 -8.27 -8.96 -74.78
N THR A 406 -7.56 -9.80 -75.54
CA THR A 406 -7.29 -11.20 -75.14
C THR A 406 -6.37 -11.27 -73.93
N GLY A 407 -5.38 -10.37 -73.81
CA GLY A 407 -4.56 -10.22 -72.60
C GLY A 407 -5.37 -9.74 -71.39
N LEU A 408 -6.28 -8.78 -71.58
CA LEU A 408 -7.21 -8.33 -70.54
C LEU A 408 -8.22 -9.42 -70.16
N GLN A 409 -8.71 -10.21 -71.12
CA GLN A 409 -9.57 -11.35 -70.85
C GLN A 409 -8.84 -12.43 -70.06
N ALA A 410 -7.59 -12.74 -70.40
CA ALA A 410 -6.76 -13.64 -69.62
C ALA A 410 -6.53 -13.09 -68.19
N GLY A 411 -6.27 -11.80 -68.03
CA GLY A 411 -6.16 -11.15 -66.72
C GLY A 411 -7.48 -11.10 -65.93
N ILE A 412 -8.63 -10.97 -66.60
CA ILE A 412 -9.96 -11.05 -65.98
C ILE A 412 -10.26 -12.49 -65.56
N ASP A 413 -9.86 -13.48 -66.35
CA ASP A 413 -10.03 -14.88 -66.01
C ASP A 413 -9.11 -15.30 -64.87
N ASP A 414 -7.88 -14.79 -64.81
CA ASP A 414 -6.98 -14.98 -63.67
C ASP A 414 -7.49 -14.24 -62.43
N ASN A 415 -8.04 -13.04 -62.56
CA ASN A 415 -8.72 -12.37 -61.45
C ASN A 415 -9.98 -13.13 -61.02
N ARG A 416 -10.75 -13.72 -61.93
CA ARG A 416 -11.89 -14.59 -61.59
C ARG A 416 -11.44 -15.84 -60.86
N ARG A 417 -10.32 -16.45 -61.25
CA ARG A 417 -9.71 -17.57 -60.52
C ARG A 417 -9.22 -17.14 -59.14
N ALA A 418 -8.55 -16.01 -59.02
CA ALA A 418 -8.11 -15.46 -57.74
C ALA A 418 -9.30 -15.09 -56.83
N ILE A 419 -10.39 -14.56 -57.40
CA ILE A 419 -11.65 -14.31 -56.67
C ILE A 419 -12.30 -15.63 -56.26
N ALA A 420 -12.28 -16.67 -57.11
CA ALA A 420 -12.80 -17.99 -56.76
C ALA A 420 -11.95 -18.64 -55.65
N GLU A 421 -10.63 -18.50 -55.69
CA GLU A 421 -9.72 -18.94 -54.63
C GLU A 421 -9.93 -18.16 -53.33
N LEU A 422 -10.13 -16.84 -53.40
CA LEU A 422 -10.48 -16.01 -52.24
C LEU A 422 -11.88 -16.34 -51.69
N GLN A 423 -12.83 -16.69 -52.55
CA GLN A 423 -14.15 -17.16 -52.12
C GLN A 423 -14.03 -18.53 -51.46
N GLN A 424 -13.19 -19.42 -51.98
CA GLN A 424 -12.93 -20.73 -51.41
C GLN A 424 -12.14 -20.62 -50.09
N SER A 425 -11.21 -19.68 -49.99
CA SER A 425 -10.51 -19.35 -48.74
C SER A 425 -11.44 -18.70 -47.73
N LEU A 426 -12.41 -17.87 -48.16
CA LEU A 426 -13.47 -17.32 -47.32
C LEU A 426 -14.44 -18.40 -46.85
N VAL A 427 -14.76 -19.39 -47.68
CA VAL A 427 -15.54 -20.57 -47.27
C VAL A 427 -14.74 -21.41 -46.27
N GLY A 428 -13.44 -21.59 -46.49
CA GLY A 428 -12.52 -22.24 -45.55
C GLY A 428 -12.40 -21.51 -44.23
N LEU A 429 -12.27 -20.17 -44.25
CA LEU A 429 -12.26 -19.31 -43.08
C LEU A 429 -13.62 -19.29 -42.39
N ARG A 430 -14.73 -19.35 -43.12
CA ARG A 430 -16.08 -19.44 -42.55
C ARG A 430 -16.34 -20.81 -41.93
N LYS A 431 -15.79 -21.88 -42.52
CA LYS A 431 -15.81 -23.23 -41.94
C LYS A 431 -14.93 -23.28 -40.70
N SER A 432 -13.73 -22.72 -40.72
CA SER A 432 -12.84 -22.59 -39.56
C SER A 432 -13.41 -21.66 -38.48
N ALA A 433 -14.16 -20.61 -38.87
CA ALA A 433 -14.92 -19.76 -37.95
C ALA A 433 -16.14 -20.49 -37.36
N GLY A 434 -16.76 -21.39 -38.14
CA GLY A 434 -17.80 -22.31 -37.68
C GLY A 434 -17.26 -23.36 -36.71
N GLU A 435 -16.12 -23.96 -37.03
CA GLU A 435 -15.41 -24.93 -36.19
C GLU A 435 -14.86 -24.28 -34.92
N THR A 436 -14.37 -23.03 -34.98
CA THR A 436 -14.02 -22.26 -33.77
C THR A 436 -15.27 -21.81 -33.01
N GLY A 437 -16.39 -21.56 -33.68
CA GLY A 437 -17.69 -21.33 -33.06
C GLY A 437 -18.22 -22.56 -32.32
N GLU A 438 -18.11 -23.74 -32.91
CA GLU A 438 -18.43 -25.03 -32.28
C GLU A 438 -17.44 -25.37 -31.16
N ALA A 439 -16.15 -25.07 -31.34
CA ALA A 439 -15.15 -25.22 -30.29
C ALA A 439 -15.40 -24.25 -29.12
N LEU A 440 -15.79 -22.99 -29.38
CA LEU A 440 -16.21 -22.03 -28.36
C LEU A 440 -17.55 -22.44 -27.72
N ALA A 441 -18.46 -23.07 -28.45
CA ALA A 441 -19.69 -23.63 -27.90
C ALA A 441 -19.39 -24.83 -26.99
N GLY A 442 -18.47 -25.71 -27.38
CA GLY A 442 -17.94 -26.80 -26.56
C GLY A 442 -17.14 -26.29 -25.35
N GLN A 443 -16.38 -25.19 -25.51
CA GLN A 443 -15.71 -24.50 -24.40
C GLN A 443 -16.71 -23.82 -23.47
N ARG A 444 -17.80 -23.25 -24.00
CA ARG A 444 -18.91 -22.72 -23.19
C ARG A 444 -19.68 -23.81 -22.48
N GLN A 445 -19.86 -24.97 -23.09
CA GLN A 445 -20.55 -26.11 -22.48
C GLN A 445 -19.68 -26.80 -21.43
N SER A 446 -18.36 -26.87 -21.65
CA SER A 446 -17.40 -27.31 -20.62
C SER A 446 -17.22 -26.27 -19.52
N LEU A 447 -17.27 -24.96 -19.82
CA LEU A 447 -17.33 -23.89 -18.82
C LEU A 447 -18.64 -23.91 -18.07
N ALA A 448 -19.79 -24.16 -18.71
CA ALA A 448 -21.08 -24.33 -18.04
C ALA A 448 -21.11 -25.62 -17.21
N GLY A 449 -20.45 -26.69 -17.65
CA GLY A 449 -20.26 -27.92 -16.89
C GLY A 449 -19.31 -27.74 -15.70
N LEU A 450 -18.24 -26.96 -15.87
CA LEU A 450 -17.34 -26.51 -14.80
C LEU A 450 -18.06 -25.57 -13.84
N GLN A 451 -18.91 -24.68 -14.34
CA GLN A 451 -19.69 -23.74 -13.55
C GLN A 451 -20.80 -24.46 -12.79
N ALA A 452 -21.45 -25.48 -13.38
CA ALA A 452 -22.38 -26.35 -12.68
C ALA A 452 -21.67 -27.26 -11.64
N ARG A 453 -20.41 -27.67 -11.89
CA ARG A 453 -19.56 -28.33 -10.87
C ARG A 453 -19.20 -27.35 -9.76
N ILE A 454 -18.76 -26.13 -10.09
CA ILE A 454 -18.45 -25.05 -9.15
C ILE A 454 -19.70 -24.66 -8.34
N ASP A 455 -20.88 -24.64 -8.94
CA ASP A 455 -22.14 -24.31 -8.27
C ASP A 455 -22.62 -25.45 -7.36
N ARG A 456 -22.37 -26.72 -7.74
CA ARG A 456 -22.48 -27.86 -6.80
C ARG A 456 -21.44 -27.84 -5.68
N THR A 457 -20.33 -27.12 -5.87
CA THR A 457 -19.29 -26.89 -4.85
C THR A 457 -19.49 -25.57 -4.09
N ARG A 458 -20.51 -24.76 -4.46
CA ARG A 458 -20.84 -23.45 -3.84
C ARG A 458 -22.02 -23.51 -2.88
N GLY A 459 -22.72 -24.63 -2.82
CA GLY A 459 -23.44 -24.97 -1.60
C GLY A 459 -22.42 -25.53 -0.62
N PRO A 460 -22.27 -24.97 0.60
CA PRO A 460 -21.38 -25.57 1.57
C PRO A 460 -21.78 -27.03 1.75
N SER A 461 -20.87 -27.96 1.52
CA SER A 461 -21.11 -29.33 1.96
C SER A 461 -21.29 -29.28 3.49
N GLN A 462 -22.22 -30.07 4.01
CA GLN A 462 -22.53 -30.09 5.43
C GLN A 462 -21.29 -30.48 6.27
N GLU A 463 -20.35 -31.20 5.65
CA GLU A 463 -19.02 -31.53 6.17
C GLU A 463 -18.07 -30.32 6.17
N GLU A 464 -18.06 -29.47 5.13
CA GLU A 464 -17.27 -28.23 5.14
C GLU A 464 -17.78 -27.23 6.17
N LEU A 465 -19.09 -27.10 6.38
CA LEU A 465 -19.65 -26.28 7.46
C LEU A 465 -19.28 -26.81 8.85
N GLN A 466 -19.26 -28.14 9.02
CA GLN A 466 -18.81 -28.75 10.28
C GLN A 466 -17.30 -28.60 10.47
N SER A 467 -16.50 -28.71 9.41
CA SER A 467 -15.06 -28.48 9.46
C SER A 467 -14.71 -27.01 9.71
N LEU A 468 -15.48 -26.07 9.14
CA LEU A 468 -15.34 -24.62 9.36
C LEU A 468 -15.85 -24.23 10.74
N ALA A 469 -16.90 -24.87 11.26
CA ALA A 469 -17.32 -24.70 12.65
C ALA A 469 -16.26 -25.24 13.62
N GLY A 470 -15.66 -26.40 13.33
CA GLY A 470 -14.55 -26.96 14.11
C GLY A 470 -13.29 -26.11 14.04
N LEU A 471 -12.94 -25.59 12.85
CA LEU A 471 -11.80 -24.70 12.66
C LEU A 471 -12.04 -23.35 13.35
N ARG A 472 -13.27 -22.82 13.30
CA ARG A 472 -13.66 -21.61 14.00
C ARG A 472 -13.61 -21.79 15.52
N ALA A 473 -14.10 -22.92 16.03
CA ALA A 473 -13.98 -23.28 17.44
C ALA A 473 -12.50 -23.39 17.86
N GLY A 474 -11.66 -24.03 17.04
CA GLY A 474 -10.21 -24.09 17.27
C GLY A 474 -9.52 -22.72 17.22
N ILE A 475 -9.95 -21.82 16.32
CA ILE A 475 -9.44 -20.44 16.27
C ILE A 475 -9.88 -19.65 17.51
N ASP A 476 -11.11 -19.82 17.97
CA ASP A 476 -11.62 -19.16 19.18
C ASP A 476 -10.93 -19.71 20.44
N GLU A 477 -10.59 -21.01 20.47
CA GLU A 477 -9.82 -21.66 21.54
C GLU A 477 -8.35 -21.20 21.55
N ILE A 478 -7.70 -21.12 20.39
CA ILE A 478 -6.35 -20.54 20.26
C ILE A 478 -6.37 -19.05 20.65
N ARG A 479 -7.41 -18.31 20.26
CA ARG A 479 -7.54 -16.89 20.64
C ARG A 479 -7.71 -16.73 22.14
N ALA A 480 -8.52 -17.57 22.78
CA ALA A 480 -8.68 -17.58 24.24
C ALA A 480 -7.37 -17.96 24.95
N ALA A 481 -6.65 -18.97 24.45
CA ALA A 481 -5.34 -19.36 24.97
C ALA A 481 -4.31 -18.24 24.83
N MET A 482 -4.28 -17.54 23.69
CA MET A 482 -3.41 -16.39 23.45
C MET A 482 -3.77 -15.19 24.32
N ALA A 483 -5.06 -14.96 24.60
CA ALA A 483 -5.52 -13.88 25.47
C ALA A 483 -5.09 -14.13 26.94
N GLU A 484 -5.21 -15.37 27.42
CA GLU A 484 -4.72 -15.74 28.76
C GLU A 484 -3.18 -15.76 28.83
N GLU A 485 -2.50 -16.17 27.78
CA GLU A 485 -1.03 -16.08 27.71
C GLU A 485 -0.55 -14.62 27.68
N ALA A 486 -1.25 -13.73 26.97
CA ALA A 486 -0.95 -12.31 26.97
C ALA A 486 -1.18 -11.67 28.35
N LYS A 487 -2.25 -12.08 29.05
CA LYS A 487 -2.57 -11.60 30.40
C LYS A 487 -1.52 -12.04 31.41
N THR A 488 -1.15 -13.31 31.41
CA THR A 488 -0.09 -13.85 32.28
C THR A 488 1.27 -13.23 31.99
N ARG A 489 1.60 -13.01 30.71
CA ARG A 489 2.84 -12.34 30.30
C ARG A 489 2.87 -10.88 30.72
N ASN A 490 1.76 -10.14 30.60
CA ASN A 490 1.68 -8.75 31.09
C ASN A 490 1.82 -8.68 32.61
N GLN A 491 1.19 -9.59 33.36
CA GLN A 491 1.37 -9.69 34.81
C GLN A 491 2.84 -9.99 35.18
N GLN A 492 3.52 -10.82 34.38
CA GLN A 492 4.93 -11.14 34.59
C GLN A 492 5.86 -9.96 34.25
N TYR A 493 5.55 -9.18 33.21
CA TYR A 493 6.27 -7.94 32.89
C TYR A 493 6.07 -6.87 33.97
N GLU A 494 4.86 -6.70 34.51
CA GLU A 494 4.58 -5.77 35.60
C GLU A 494 5.27 -6.20 36.90
N ALA A 495 5.30 -7.51 37.20
CA ALA A 495 6.03 -8.05 38.34
C ALA A 495 7.55 -7.80 38.21
N VAL A 496 8.14 -8.02 37.04
CA VAL A 496 9.57 -7.75 36.80
C VAL A 496 9.88 -6.25 36.86
N ARG A 497 8.99 -5.39 36.36
CA ARG A 497 9.17 -3.93 36.42
C ARG A 497 9.13 -3.39 37.85
N SER A 498 8.22 -3.90 38.69
CA SER A 498 8.15 -3.51 40.10
C SER A 498 9.36 -3.94 40.92
N ILE A 499 10.05 -5.01 40.50
CA ILE A 499 11.36 -5.41 41.05
C ILE A 499 12.46 -4.44 40.58
N ALA A 500 12.50 -4.14 39.28
CA ALA A 500 13.52 -3.27 38.65
C ALA A 500 13.46 -1.78 39.06
N ASP A 501 12.33 -1.33 39.62
CA ASP A 501 12.11 0.05 40.10
C ASP A 501 12.13 0.16 41.64
N SER A 502 12.62 -0.88 42.34
CA SER A 502 12.66 -0.88 43.80
C SER A 502 13.45 0.32 44.36
N PRO A 503 13.09 0.87 45.54
CA PRO A 503 13.82 1.97 46.17
C PRO A 503 15.33 1.67 46.35
N ALA A 504 15.70 0.41 46.59
CA ALA A 504 17.08 -0.03 46.73
C ALA A 504 17.87 0.08 45.43
N GLU A 505 17.30 -0.38 44.30
CA GLU A 505 17.99 -0.31 43.00
C GLU A 505 18.14 1.14 42.48
N ARG A 506 17.16 2.00 42.77
CA ARG A 506 17.26 3.44 42.47
C ARG A 506 18.38 4.11 43.27
N LEU A 507 18.54 3.73 44.54
CA LEU A 507 19.63 4.20 45.40
C LEU A 507 21.00 3.68 44.92
N ASP A 508 21.11 2.39 44.59
CA ASP A 508 22.34 1.78 44.07
C ASP A 508 22.85 2.48 42.80
N ARG A 509 21.93 2.76 41.87
CA ARG A 509 22.26 3.48 40.62
C ARG A 509 22.73 4.91 40.88
N PHE A 510 22.11 5.59 41.84
CA PHE A 510 22.52 6.94 42.24
C PHE A 510 23.91 6.95 42.90
N MET A 511 24.18 6.01 43.81
CA MET A 511 25.48 5.89 44.48
C MET A 511 26.62 5.54 43.52
N ALA A 512 26.35 4.72 42.50
CA ALA A 512 27.33 4.35 41.49
C ALA A 512 27.77 5.51 40.58
N SER A 513 26.92 6.51 40.37
CA SER A 513 27.16 7.62 39.43
C SER A 513 27.42 8.96 40.11
N THR A 514 27.26 9.07 41.43
CA THR A 514 27.29 10.35 42.15
C THR A 514 28.43 10.41 43.16
N ALA A 515 29.24 11.46 43.06
CA ALA A 515 30.23 11.85 44.06
C ALA A 515 30.16 13.35 44.29
N ILE A 516 30.32 13.77 45.55
CA ILE A 516 30.33 15.19 45.95
C ILE A 516 31.78 15.64 46.06
N PHE A 517 32.17 16.66 45.31
CA PHE A 517 33.56 17.16 45.26
C PHE A 517 33.78 18.38 46.17
N PHE A 518 35.01 18.54 46.64
CA PHE A 518 35.43 19.59 47.57
C PHE A 518 36.63 20.38 47.02
N GLY A 519 36.62 21.69 47.25
CA GLY A 519 37.72 22.60 46.93
C GLY A 519 38.87 22.56 47.95
N THR A 520 39.82 23.50 47.82
CA THR A 520 41.03 23.62 48.66
C THR A 520 40.76 23.97 50.13
N ASN A 521 39.64 24.64 50.43
CA ASN A 521 39.30 25.10 51.78
C ASN A 521 38.29 24.20 52.52
N ASP A 522 38.14 22.93 52.11
CA ASP A 522 37.08 22.03 52.56
C ASP A 522 35.64 22.57 52.32
N ALA A 523 35.47 23.54 51.43
CA ALA A 523 34.18 23.94 50.89
C ALA A 523 33.77 23.00 49.75
N PHE A 524 32.47 22.92 49.42
CA PHE A 524 32.05 22.18 48.22
C PHE A 524 32.66 22.82 46.98
N ALA A 525 33.02 22.00 46.00
CA ALA A 525 33.57 22.51 44.73
C ALA A 525 32.52 23.30 43.94
N ASP A 526 31.25 22.86 44.00
CA ASP A 526 30.07 23.57 43.52
C ASP A 526 28.96 23.42 44.57
N ASP A 527 28.65 24.50 45.29
CA ASP A 527 27.63 24.51 46.34
C ASP A 527 26.23 24.17 45.80
N LYS A 528 25.88 24.61 44.58
CA LYS A 528 24.54 24.35 44.01
C LYS A 528 24.40 22.89 43.60
N GLN A 529 25.43 22.35 42.95
CA GLN A 529 25.44 20.95 42.54
C GLN A 529 25.46 20.02 43.75
N ALA A 530 26.26 20.32 44.76
CA ALA A 530 26.32 19.54 46.00
C ALA A 530 24.98 19.56 46.73
N GLU A 531 24.33 20.73 46.85
CA GLU A 531 23.02 20.83 47.48
C GLU A 531 21.95 20.02 46.73
N GLN A 532 21.94 20.07 45.39
CA GLN A 532 21.02 19.26 44.58
C GLN A 532 21.26 17.77 44.77
N GLN A 533 22.51 17.30 44.70
CA GLN A 533 22.86 15.89 44.89
C GLN A 533 22.48 15.39 46.29
N ILE A 534 22.64 16.23 47.31
CA ILE A 534 22.24 15.91 48.68
C ILE A 534 20.71 15.83 48.82
N GLN A 535 19.97 16.72 48.16
CA GLN A 535 18.50 16.68 48.12
C GLN A 535 17.99 15.43 47.40
N ASP A 536 18.59 15.07 46.26
CA ASP A 536 18.23 13.87 45.51
C ASP A 536 18.47 12.61 46.34
N LEU A 537 19.62 12.54 47.03
CA LEU A 537 19.93 11.45 47.95
C LEU A 537 18.94 11.39 49.13
N ALA A 538 18.58 12.53 49.71
CA ALA A 538 17.58 12.59 50.77
C ALA A 538 16.21 12.11 50.27
N GLY A 539 15.81 12.48 49.05
CA GLY A 539 14.58 11.99 48.41
C GLY A 539 14.58 10.48 48.18
N LEU A 540 15.73 9.90 47.83
CA LEU A 540 15.88 8.45 47.67
C LEU A 540 15.88 7.69 49.00
N LEU A 541 16.26 8.33 50.11
CA LEU A 541 16.23 7.76 51.45
C LEU A 541 14.91 8.01 52.19
N ALA A 542 14.12 8.98 51.73
CA ALA A 542 12.82 9.32 52.30
C ALA A 542 11.81 8.18 52.07
N GLY A 543 11.02 7.87 53.11
CA GLY A 543 9.95 6.87 53.03
C GLY A 543 10.41 5.40 52.93
N ASN A 544 11.68 5.11 53.21
CA ASN A 544 12.23 3.75 53.33
C ASN A 544 13.24 3.65 54.48
N ASP A 545 13.68 2.43 54.81
CA ASP A 545 14.60 2.15 55.92
C ASP A 545 16.03 1.82 55.45
N LEU A 546 16.39 2.25 54.22
CA LEU A 546 17.70 1.98 53.64
C LEU A 546 18.81 2.68 54.43
N ARG A 547 19.95 2.01 54.58
CA ARG A 547 21.12 2.50 55.33
C ARG A 547 22.28 2.67 54.36
N ILE A 548 23.02 3.76 54.50
CA ILE A 548 24.14 4.08 53.61
C ILE A 548 25.40 4.44 54.39
N ARG A 549 26.54 4.17 53.76
CA ARG A 549 27.85 4.63 54.21
C ARG A 549 28.25 5.86 53.41
N ILE A 550 28.64 6.91 54.12
CA ILE A 550 29.15 8.16 53.57
C ILE A 550 30.67 8.12 53.73
N VAL A 551 31.36 7.93 52.61
CA VAL A 551 32.81 7.72 52.58
C VAL A 551 33.50 8.99 52.13
N GLY A 552 34.24 9.63 53.05
CA GLY A 552 35.11 10.75 52.73
C GLY A 552 36.47 10.28 52.21
N HIS A 553 36.96 10.97 51.19
CA HIS A 553 38.29 10.76 50.61
C HIS A 553 39.11 12.05 50.67
N ALA A 554 40.40 11.90 50.92
CA ALA A 554 41.39 12.95 50.85
C ALA A 554 42.34 12.71 49.67
N ASP A 555 43.02 13.76 49.24
CA ASP A 555 44.12 13.67 48.29
C ASP A 555 45.37 13.06 48.93
N ASP A 556 46.38 12.77 48.11
CA ASP A 556 47.66 12.21 48.52
C ASP A 556 48.59 13.26 49.15
N THR A 557 48.18 14.53 49.20
CA THR A 557 48.96 15.62 49.77
C THR A 557 48.76 15.70 51.29
N GLY A 558 49.64 15.05 52.06
CA GLY A 558 49.64 15.16 53.53
C GLY A 558 49.98 13.86 54.25
N THR A 559 50.03 13.90 55.59
CA THR A 559 50.18 12.69 56.40
C THR A 559 48.85 11.96 56.51
N GLU A 560 48.91 10.63 56.58
CA GLU A 560 47.72 9.77 56.64
C GLU A 560 46.75 10.14 57.77
N SER A 561 47.27 10.53 58.93
CA SER A 561 46.50 11.02 60.09
C SER A 561 45.70 12.29 59.79
N THR A 562 46.31 13.25 59.08
CA THR A 562 45.68 14.52 58.70
C THR A 562 44.63 14.28 57.63
N ASN A 563 44.94 13.43 56.65
CA ASN A 563 44.02 13.04 55.58
C ASN A 563 42.78 12.32 56.13
N ARG A 564 42.93 11.45 57.14
CA ARG A 564 41.79 10.84 57.84
C ARG A 564 40.87 11.87 58.49
N VAL A 565 41.44 12.89 59.14
CA VAL A 565 40.65 13.94 59.81
C VAL A 565 39.89 14.78 58.77
N VAL A 566 40.56 15.19 57.70
CA VAL A 566 39.97 16.01 56.63
C VAL A 566 38.88 15.24 55.87
N ALA A 567 39.14 13.98 55.50
CA ALA A 567 38.15 13.10 54.86
C ALA A 567 36.91 12.89 55.75
N ARG A 568 37.10 12.68 57.06
CA ARG A 568 35.98 12.57 58.02
C ARG A 568 35.16 13.86 58.09
N LYS A 569 35.83 15.01 58.17
CA LYS A 569 35.18 16.33 58.23
C LYS A 569 34.28 16.60 57.01
N ARG A 570 34.70 16.18 55.81
CA ARG A 570 33.91 16.28 54.57
C ARG A 570 32.67 15.38 54.61
N ALA A 571 32.84 14.13 55.04
CA ALA A 571 31.71 13.21 55.21
C ALA A 571 30.71 13.73 56.26
N ASP A 572 31.19 14.25 57.40
CA ASP A 572 30.35 14.86 58.45
C ASP A 572 29.57 16.09 57.94
N GLN A 573 30.12 16.84 56.99
CA GLN A 573 29.41 17.97 56.36
C GLN A 573 28.21 17.50 55.53
N VAL A 574 28.37 16.43 54.76
CA VAL A 574 27.26 15.80 54.00
C VAL A 574 26.22 15.19 54.94
N VAL A 575 26.65 14.52 56.02
CA VAL A 575 25.75 13.98 57.06
C VAL A 575 24.89 15.08 57.67
N ARG A 576 25.50 16.19 58.10
CA ARG A 576 24.76 17.31 58.70
C ARG A 576 23.68 17.86 57.77
N LYS A 577 23.96 17.93 56.47
CA LYS A 577 22.99 18.36 55.47
C LYS A 577 21.86 17.34 55.29
N LEU A 578 22.16 16.05 55.19
CA LEU A 578 21.13 14.98 55.12
C LEU A 578 20.25 14.94 56.37
N VAL A 579 20.83 15.12 57.56
CA VAL A 579 20.08 15.21 58.82
C VAL A 579 19.19 16.44 58.84
N SER A 580 19.65 17.58 58.32
CA SER A 580 18.82 18.79 58.20
C SER A 580 17.63 18.62 57.23
N LEU A 581 17.73 17.68 56.29
CA LEU A 581 16.65 17.28 55.38
C LEU A 581 15.74 16.18 55.95
N GLY A 582 15.94 15.78 57.22
CA GLY A 582 15.07 14.86 57.94
C GLY A 582 15.47 13.39 57.87
N ILE A 583 16.68 13.06 57.40
CA ILE A 583 17.18 11.68 57.42
C ILE A 583 17.69 11.33 58.82
N GLU A 584 17.25 10.18 59.34
CA GLU A 584 17.63 9.73 60.68
C GLU A 584 19.15 9.46 60.78
N PRO A 585 19.86 10.02 61.78
CA PRO A 585 21.31 9.83 61.92
C PRO A 585 21.73 8.36 62.06
N SER A 586 20.88 7.50 62.60
CA SER A 586 21.13 6.05 62.74
C SER A 586 21.25 5.31 61.40
N ARG A 587 20.85 5.94 60.29
CA ARG A 587 20.91 5.38 58.94
C ARG A 587 22.18 5.75 58.17
N LEU A 588 22.99 6.65 58.72
CA LEU A 588 24.14 7.26 58.05
C LEU A 588 25.45 6.85 58.73
N PHE A 589 26.25 6.03 58.04
CA PHE A 589 27.51 5.50 58.56
C PHE A 589 28.69 6.30 57.98
N VAL A 590 29.43 7.02 58.83
CA VAL A 590 30.58 7.81 58.36
C VAL A 590 31.82 6.94 58.30
N VAL A 591 32.48 6.92 57.14
CA VAL A 591 33.77 6.25 56.97
C VAL A 591 34.77 7.22 56.35
N SER A 592 35.98 7.22 56.87
CA SER A 592 37.08 8.04 56.37
C SER A 592 38.15 7.14 55.75
N ARG A 593 38.50 7.38 54.49
CA ARG A 593 39.57 6.66 53.78
C ARG A 593 40.72 7.62 53.47
N SER A 594 41.89 7.35 54.04
CA SER A 594 43.11 8.16 53.87
C SER A 594 43.83 7.96 52.55
N SER A 595 43.65 6.81 51.91
CA SER A 595 44.28 6.47 50.62
C SER A 595 43.25 5.74 49.77
N SER A 596 42.53 6.49 48.94
CA SER A 596 41.68 5.88 47.91
C SER A 596 42.52 5.52 46.69
N VAL A 597 42.09 4.49 45.94
CA VAL A 597 42.58 4.28 44.58
C VAL A 597 42.27 5.58 43.82
N PRO A 598 43.29 6.31 43.31
CA PRO A 598 43.05 7.57 42.64
C PRO A 598 42.19 7.33 41.39
N ILE A 599 41.22 8.21 41.15
CA ILE A 599 40.31 8.08 39.98
C ILE A 599 41.06 8.38 38.66
N SER A 600 42.23 9.00 38.75
CA SER A 600 43.09 9.35 37.62
C SER A 600 44.56 9.26 38.04
N ASP A 601 45.42 8.84 37.11
CA ASP A 601 46.88 8.73 37.30
C ASP A 601 47.58 10.10 37.45
N VAL A 602 46.82 11.20 37.30
CA VAL A 602 47.28 12.58 37.50
C VAL A 602 46.74 13.10 38.84
N PRO A 603 47.56 13.76 39.69
CA PRO A 603 47.08 14.42 40.90
C PRO A 603 45.97 15.41 40.54
N SER A 604 44.74 15.07 40.88
CA SER A 604 43.56 15.84 40.48
C SER A 604 42.68 16.13 41.68
N GLU A 605 42.02 17.29 41.63
CA GLU A 605 41.01 17.73 42.60
C GLU A 605 39.89 16.68 42.81
N GLY A 606 39.73 15.73 41.88
CA GLY A 606 38.80 14.60 41.97
C GLY A 606 39.05 13.62 43.13
N ASN A 607 40.20 13.69 43.81
CA ASN A 607 40.47 12.91 45.03
C ASN A 607 39.89 13.52 46.31
N ARG A 608 39.50 14.80 46.28
CA ARG A 608 38.79 15.47 47.38
C ARG A 608 37.30 15.30 47.22
N ARG A 609 36.77 14.14 47.62
CA ARG A 609 35.37 13.80 47.38
C ARG A 609 34.71 13.03 48.53
N VAL A 610 33.39 12.99 48.51
CA VAL A 610 32.56 12.07 49.29
C VAL A 610 31.81 11.17 48.31
N THR A 611 31.86 9.86 48.56
CA THR A 611 31.12 8.84 47.80
C THR A 611 30.19 8.08 48.74
N PHE A 612 29.28 7.30 48.17
CA PHE A 612 28.27 6.56 48.92
C PHE A 612 28.43 5.07 48.67
N GLU A 613 28.26 4.25 49.71
CA GLU A 613 28.34 2.80 49.62
C GLU A 613 27.23 2.12 50.42
N ASN A 614 26.92 0.88 50.05
CA ASN A 614 26.00 0.05 50.81
C ASN A 614 26.59 -0.38 52.17
N VAL A 615 25.71 -0.39 53.17
CA VAL A 615 25.98 -0.92 54.51
C VAL A 615 25.81 -2.45 54.47
N PHE A 616 26.69 -3.20 55.14
CA PHE A 616 26.51 -4.65 55.22
C PHE A 616 25.38 -4.98 56.22
N GLN A 617 24.58 -6.02 55.94
CA GLN A 617 23.37 -6.34 56.73
C GLN A 617 23.61 -6.50 58.25
N ALA A 618 24.82 -6.89 58.67
CA ALA A 618 25.20 -7.10 60.08
C ALA A 618 26.04 -5.97 60.70
N GLU A 619 26.26 -4.86 59.99
CA GLU A 619 27.11 -3.75 60.44
C GLU A 619 26.40 -2.90 61.52
N ARG A 620 27.07 -2.69 62.67
CA ARG A 620 26.58 -1.87 63.78
C ARG A 620 27.20 -0.48 63.72
N LEU A 621 26.44 0.55 64.14
CA LEU A 621 26.99 1.91 64.28
C LEU A 621 28.19 1.88 65.24
N GLN A 622 29.30 2.47 64.80
CA GLN A 622 30.53 2.64 65.59
C GLN A 622 30.51 3.92 66.38
#